data_AF-A0A1N6NDJ9-F1
#
_entry.id   AF-A0A1N6NDJ9-F1
#
_cell.length_a   1.000
_cell.length_b   1.000
_cell.length_c   1.000
_cell.angle_alpha   90.00
_cell.angle_beta   90.00
_cell.angle_gamma   90.00
#
_symmetry.space_group_name_H-M   'P 1'
#
loop_
_entity.id
_entity.type
_entity.pdbx_description
1 polymer ?
#
loop_
_entity_poly.entity_id
_entity_poly.type
_entity_poly.pdbx_seq_one_letter_code
_entity_poly.pdbx_strand_id
1 'polypeptide(L)'
;MSEQLFDLDEEERAILYAHRQRKQQERDRLALRLKLLDLAHRYEAWLQENGRGSSFSSFVNEFGCSEPEGNKLYQQVQAIRALLQ
;
A
#
# COMPACT_ATOMS: atom_id res chain seq x y z
N MET A 1 -6.77 3.89 39.25
CA MET A 1 -8.23 3.77 39.08
C MET A 1 -8.66 4.82 38.08
N SER A 2 -8.96 4.39 36.85
CA SER A 2 -9.23 5.24 35.69
C SER A 2 -10.74 5.43 35.52
N GLU A 3 -11.38 6.07 36.49
CA GLU A 3 -12.82 6.36 36.46
C GLU A 3 -13.17 7.60 35.61
N GLN A 4 -12.19 8.34 35.10
CA GLN A 4 -12.42 9.53 34.26
C GLN A 4 -12.57 9.23 32.76
N LEU A 5 -12.51 7.97 32.32
CA LEU A 5 -12.55 7.64 30.88
C LEU A 5 -13.98 7.46 30.33
N PHE A 6 -15.03 7.56 31.16
CA PHE A 6 -16.36 7.04 30.83
C PHE A 6 -17.49 8.06 30.74
N ASP A 7 -17.21 9.36 30.82
CA ASP A 7 -18.25 10.39 30.66
C ASP A 7 -17.91 11.35 29.51
N LEU A 8 -17.52 10.76 28.37
CA LEU A 8 -17.34 11.52 27.14
C LEU A 8 -18.72 11.77 26.52
N ASP A 9 -19.01 13.02 26.19
CA ASP A 9 -20.20 13.34 25.41
C ASP A 9 -20.08 12.76 23.99
N GLU A 10 -21.15 12.90 23.21
CA GLU A 10 -21.19 12.36 21.85
C GLU A 10 -20.20 13.06 20.91
N GLU A 11 -19.97 14.35 21.13
CA GLU A 11 -19.05 15.16 20.32
C GLU A 11 -17.59 14.77 20.60
N GLU A 12 -17.22 14.62 21.86
CA GLU A 12 -15.90 14.17 22.29
C GLU A 12 -15.59 12.74 21.80
N ARG A 13 -16.59 11.85 21.83
CA ARG A 13 -16.48 10.50 21.24
C ARG A 13 -16.28 10.55 19.73
N ALA A 14 -17.02 11.40 19.04
CA ALA A 14 -16.87 11.57 17.59
C ALA A 14 -15.47 12.08 17.22
N ILE A 15 -14.93 13.05 17.97
CA ILE A 15 -13.57 13.58 17.79
C ILE A 15 -12.53 12.48 17.99
N LEU A 16 -12.62 11.70 19.07
CA LEU A 16 -11.69 10.61 19.35
C LEU A 16 -11.76 9.51 18.28
N TYR A 17 -12.96 9.16 17.83
CA TYR A 17 -13.14 8.17 16.77
C TYR A 17 -12.54 8.66 15.44
N ALA A 18 -12.84 9.90 15.04
CA ALA A 18 -12.27 10.51 13.85
C ALA A 18 -10.74 10.58 13.92
N HIS A 19 -10.17 10.93 15.08
CA HIS A 19 -8.73 10.94 15.28
C HIS A 19 -8.12 9.54 15.12
N ARG A 20 -8.73 8.52 15.73
CA ARG A 20 -8.26 7.13 15.59
C ARG A 20 -8.35 6.64 14.14
N GLN A 21 -9.43 6.97 13.43
CA GLN A 21 -9.58 6.64 12.01
C GLN A 21 -8.51 7.31 11.15
N ARG A 22 -8.25 8.61 11.33
CA ARG A 22 -7.18 9.32 10.61
C ARG A 22 -5.81 8.67 10.84
N LYS A 23 -5.49 8.36 12.10
CA LYS A 23 -4.24 7.68 12.46
C LYS A 23 -4.14 6.30 11.80
N GLN A 24 -5.23 5.54 11.72
CA GLN A 24 -5.24 4.25 11.04
C GLN A 24 -5.02 4.43 9.53
N GLN A 25 -5.72 5.37 8.89
CA GLN A 25 -5.56 5.67 7.46
C GLN A 25 -4.12 6.09 7.12
N GLU A 26 -3.46 6.88 7.97
CA GLU A 26 -2.06 7.25 7.79
C GLU A 26 -1.13 6.03 7.84
N ARG A 27 -1.37 5.12 8.78
CA ARG A 27 -0.61 3.87 8.89
C ARG A 27 -0.83 2.97 7.68
N ASP A 28 -2.06 2.83 7.23
CA ASP A 28 -2.42 2.03 6.05
C ASP A 28 -1.80 2.62 4.78
N ARG A 29 -1.81 3.95 4.65
CA ARG A 29 -1.15 4.66 3.54
C ARG A 29 0.35 4.44 3.55
N LEU A 30 1.00 4.49 4.71
CA LEU A 30 2.43 4.22 4.84
C LEU A 30 2.74 2.76 4.48
N ALA A 31 1.97 1.82 5.00
CA ALA A 31 2.13 0.40 4.70
C ALA A 31 1.98 0.11 3.19
N LEU A 32 0.97 0.70 2.54
CA LEU A 32 0.78 0.60 1.11
C LEU A 32 1.97 1.17 0.34
N ARG A 33 2.48 2.33 0.75
CA ARG A 33 3.66 2.95 0.11
C ARG A 33 4.89 2.06 0.19
N LEU A 34 5.19 1.50 1.36
CA LEU A 34 6.33 0.59 1.55
C LEU A 34 6.16 -0.68 0.71
N LYS A 35 4.95 -1.25 0.69
CA LYS A 35 4.62 -2.41 -0.15
C LYS A 35 4.86 -2.15 -1.63
N LEU A 36 4.44 -0.98 -2.14
CA LEU A 36 4.64 -0.62 -3.54
C LEU A 36 6.12 -0.48 -3.91
N LEU A 37 6.92 0.13 -3.02
CA LEU A 37 8.37 0.27 -3.23
C LEU A 37 9.07 -1.10 -3.26
N ASP A 38 8.76 -1.96 -2.29
CA ASP A 38 9.30 -3.32 -2.24
C ASP A 38 8.92 -4.13 -3.48
N LEU A 39 7.65 -4.08 -3.88
CA LEU A 39 7.14 -4.81 -5.04
C LEU A 39 7.77 -4.30 -6.34
N ALA A 40 7.92 -2.99 -6.49
CA ALA A 40 8.57 -2.38 -7.64
C ALA A 40 10.03 -2.80 -7.76
N HIS A 41 10.75 -2.82 -6.63
CA HIS A 41 12.14 -3.28 -6.60
C HIS A 41 12.25 -4.77 -6.97
N ARG A 42 11.43 -5.63 -6.36
CA ARG A 42 11.42 -7.07 -6.67
C ARG A 42 11.05 -7.36 -8.13
N TYR A 43 10.08 -6.62 -8.68
CA TYR A 43 9.69 -6.82 -10.07
C TYR A 43 10.75 -6.33 -11.05
N GLU A 44 11.44 -5.23 -10.76
CA GLU A 44 12.57 -4.77 -11.58
C GLU A 44 13.71 -5.78 -11.59
N ALA A 45 14.10 -6.28 -10.42
CA ALA A 45 15.13 -7.32 -10.32
C ALA A 45 14.74 -8.57 -11.13
N TRP A 46 13.49 -9.02 -10.98
CA TRP A 46 12.98 -10.16 -11.75
C TRP A 46 13.02 -9.92 -13.27
N LEU A 47 12.69 -8.72 -13.75
CA LEU A 47 12.77 -8.40 -15.19
C LEU A 47 14.21 -8.42 -15.70
N GLN A 48 15.17 -7.89 -14.93
CA GLN A 48 16.59 -7.92 -15.27
C GLN A 48 17.13 -9.35 -15.35
N GLU A 49 16.77 -10.20 -14.38
CA GLU A 49 17.17 -11.62 -14.35
C GLU A 49 16.59 -12.42 -15.53
N ASN A 50 15.35 -12.12 -15.94
CA ASN A 50 14.63 -12.90 -16.95
C ASN A 50 14.76 -12.32 -18.37
N GLY A 51 15.39 -11.14 -18.53
CA GLY A 51 15.51 -10.47 -19.83
C GLY A 51 14.17 -10.11 -20.48
N ARG A 52 13.11 -9.93 -19.68
CA ARG A 52 11.74 -9.72 -20.18
C ARG A 52 11.35 -8.26 -20.24
N GLY A 53 10.46 -7.92 -21.17
CA GLY A 53 9.76 -6.65 -21.19
C GLY A 53 8.67 -6.60 -20.12
N SER A 54 8.43 -5.42 -19.57
CA SER A 54 7.38 -5.25 -18.57
C SER A 54 5.99 -5.20 -19.23
N SER A 55 5.10 -6.11 -18.84
CA SER A 55 3.68 -6.07 -19.19
C SER A 55 2.79 -6.38 -17.97
N PHE A 56 1.50 -6.06 -18.05
CA PHE A 56 0.55 -6.46 -17.01
C PHE A 56 0.44 -7.98 -16.90
N SER A 57 0.47 -8.69 -18.04
CA SER A 57 0.44 -10.15 -18.08
C SER A 57 1.64 -10.76 -17.36
N SER A 58 2.86 -10.30 -17.66
CA SER A 58 4.07 -10.79 -16.99
C SER A 58 4.05 -10.48 -15.49
N PHE A 59 3.50 -9.33 -15.09
CA PHE A 59 3.38 -8.95 -13.69
C PHE A 59 2.43 -9.84 -12.87
N VAL A 60 1.29 -10.23 -13.45
CA VAL A 60 0.28 -11.05 -12.75
C VAL A 60 0.57 -12.54 -12.89
N ASN A 61 0.82 -13.01 -14.12
CA ASN A 61 0.86 -14.43 -14.43
C ASN A 61 2.24 -15.07 -14.20
N GLU A 62 3.32 -14.31 -14.40
CA GLU A 62 4.68 -14.86 -14.36
C GLU A 62 5.40 -14.46 -13.06
N PHE A 63 5.37 -13.17 -12.72
CA PHE A 63 5.88 -12.67 -11.45
C PHE A 63 4.96 -13.03 -10.27
N GLY A 64 3.68 -13.26 -10.51
CA GLY A 64 2.76 -13.82 -9.52
C GLY A 64 2.05 -12.81 -8.62
N CYS A 65 1.86 -11.56 -9.06
CA CYS A 65 1.12 -10.58 -8.27
C CYS A 65 -0.40 -10.82 -8.35
N SER A 66 -0.97 -11.51 -7.36
CA SER A 66 -2.40 -11.88 -7.29
C SER A 66 -3.28 -10.93 -6.45
N GLU A 67 -2.81 -9.71 -6.18
CA GLU A 67 -3.54 -8.73 -5.37
C GLU A 67 -4.87 -8.30 -6.02
N PRO A 68 -5.94 -8.07 -5.23
CA PRO A 68 -7.13 -7.40 -5.73
C PRO A 68 -6.72 -6.03 -6.29
N GLU A 69 -7.34 -5.63 -7.41
CA GLU A 69 -6.98 -4.42 -8.14
C GLU A 69 -5.56 -4.44 -8.76
N GLY A 70 -5.06 -5.62 -9.14
CA GLY A 70 -3.74 -5.80 -9.76
C GLY A 70 -3.41 -4.81 -10.88
N ASN A 71 -4.40 -4.32 -11.64
CA ASN A 71 -4.18 -3.28 -12.67
C ASN A 71 -3.70 -1.95 -12.06
N LYS A 72 -4.36 -1.44 -11.02
CA LYS A 72 -3.92 -0.19 -10.36
C LYS A 72 -2.55 -0.37 -9.71
N LEU A 73 -2.36 -1.54 -9.09
CA LEU A 73 -1.10 -1.87 -8.43
C LEU A 73 0.05 -1.95 -9.44
N TYR A 74 -0.19 -2.56 -10.60
CA TYR A 74 0.76 -2.59 -11.72
C TYR A 74 1.11 -1.18 -12.21
N GLN A 75 0.13 -0.31 -12.41
CA GLN A 75 0.38 1.08 -12.84
C GLN A 75 1.25 1.84 -11.84
N GLN A 76 0.99 1.68 -10.54
CA GLN A 76 1.80 2.31 -9.49
C GLN A 76 3.22 1.74 -9.45
N VAL A 77 3.36 0.42 -9.59
CA VAL A 77 4.67 -0.24 -9.70
C VAL A 77 5.44 0.26 -10.92
N GLN A 78 4.80 0.40 -12.08
CA GLN A 78 5.44 0.97 -13.27
C GLN A 78 5.94 2.40 -13.03
N ALA A 79 5.11 3.24 -12.41
CA ALA A 79 5.48 4.62 -12.12
C ALA A 79 6.70 4.71 -11.19
N ILE A 80 6.80 3.82 -10.19
CA ILE A 80 7.97 3.74 -9.31
C ILE A 80 9.19 3.20 -10.07
N ARG A 81 9.03 2.14 -10.87
CA ARG A 81 10.12 1.54 -11.64
C ARG A 81 10.74 2.51 -12.64
N ALA A 82 9.94 3.39 -13.24
CA ALA A 82 10.43 4.45 -14.12
C ALA A 82 11.37 5.46 -13.42
N LEU A 83 11.39 5.51 -12.08
CA LEU A 83 12.31 6.35 -11.29
C LEU A 83 13.59 5.62 -10.89
N LEU A 84 13.68 4.31 -11.13
CA LEU A 84 14.84 3.47 -10.77
C LEU A 84 15.81 3.26 -11.94
N GLN A 85 15.46 3.73 -13.14
CA GLN A 85 16.24 3.66 -14.38
C GLN A 85 17.01 4.96 -14.62
#